data_AF-A0A9X1ZCP6-F1
#
_entry.id   AF-A0A9X1ZCP6-F1
#
_cell.length_a   1.000
_cell.length_b   1.000
_cell.length_c   1.000
_cell.angle_alpha   90.00
_cell.angle_beta   90.00
_cell.angle_gamma   90.00
#
_symmetry.space_group_name_H-M   'P 1'
#
loop_
_entity.id
_entity.type
_entity.pdbx_description
1 polymer ?
#
loop_
_entity_poly.entity_id
_entity_poly.type
_entity_poly.pdbx_seq_one_letter_code
_entity_poly.pdbx_strand_id
1 'polypeptide(L)'
;MKYVNASVLCLMLLTCTQVFAEESKTVTPDFRCIRDMVPIRHFYVDNIIGPEDLKLTVKAANNSSGEIYPVGSVIQLVPTEVMVKRDEGFSPVTNDWEFFELDVSPQGSKILTRGFVDVKNRFGGNCFACHVKAESQWDFVCETGHGCDPLPLTHVMTRAVQKMDPRCSKTEELTTEESIALEALNNLMGGGVNL
;
A
#
# COMPACT_ATOMS: atom_id res chain seq x y z
N MET A 1 -28.16 -30.02 67.70
CA MET A 1 -27.88 -28.56 67.69
C MET A 1 -26.38 -28.35 67.55
N LYS A 2 -25.94 -27.96 66.35
CA LYS A 2 -24.70 -27.22 65.97
C LYS A 2 -24.39 -27.56 64.49
N TYR A 3 -24.86 -26.68 63.62
CA TYR A 3 -24.51 -26.64 62.20
C TYR A 3 -23.13 -25.97 62.06
N VAL A 4 -22.23 -26.53 61.26
CA VAL A 4 -21.04 -25.83 60.77
C VAL A 4 -21.13 -25.81 59.26
N ASN A 5 -21.68 -24.72 58.72
CA ASN A 5 -21.58 -24.37 57.30
C ASN A 5 -20.28 -23.60 57.11
N ALA A 6 -19.26 -24.25 56.55
CA ALA A 6 -18.09 -23.55 56.03
C ALA A 6 -18.43 -23.02 54.64
N SER A 7 -18.92 -21.77 54.59
CA SER A 7 -19.12 -21.04 53.35
C SER A 7 -17.76 -20.79 52.69
N VAL A 8 -17.53 -21.49 51.57
CA VAL A 8 -16.46 -21.18 50.62
C VAL A 8 -16.84 -19.88 49.92
N LEU A 9 -16.24 -18.77 50.36
CA LEU A 9 -16.36 -17.47 49.71
C LEU A 9 -15.37 -17.44 48.53
N CYS A 10 -15.81 -17.90 47.36
CA CYS A 10 -15.07 -17.77 46.11
C CYS A 10 -15.20 -16.32 45.61
N LEU A 11 -14.19 -15.50 45.91
CA LEU A 11 -14.09 -14.13 45.42
C LEU A 11 -13.64 -14.17 43.94
N MET A 12 -14.59 -14.28 43.01
CA MET A 12 -14.31 -14.10 41.58
C MET A 12 -14.00 -12.63 41.32
N LEU A 13 -12.70 -12.30 41.27
CA LEU A 13 -12.20 -11.05 40.69
C LEU A 13 -12.49 -11.09 39.19
N LEU A 14 -13.59 -10.46 38.79
CA LEU A 14 -13.92 -10.17 37.40
C LEU A 14 -12.94 -9.09 36.92
N THR A 15 -11.76 -9.50 36.46
CA THR A 15 -10.86 -8.60 35.73
C THR A 15 -11.52 -8.28 34.40
N CYS A 16 -12.11 -7.09 34.30
CA CYS A 16 -12.55 -6.50 33.05
C CYS A 16 -11.31 -6.31 32.17
N THR A 17 -11.06 -7.24 31.25
CA THR A 17 -10.08 -7.04 30.18
C THR A 17 -10.61 -5.91 29.32
N GLN A 18 -10.00 -4.74 29.42
CA GLN A 18 -10.24 -3.66 28.47
C GLN A 18 -9.72 -4.13 27.11
N VAL A 19 -10.65 -4.53 26.25
CA VAL A 19 -10.37 -4.71 24.83
C VAL A 19 -10.22 -3.31 24.24
N PHE A 20 -8.98 -2.88 23.99
CA PHE A 20 -8.71 -1.73 23.15
C PHE A 20 -8.85 -2.16 21.68
N ALA A 21 -10.04 -1.96 21.12
CA ALA A 21 -10.28 -1.90 19.68
C ALA A 21 -10.45 -0.41 19.33
N GLU A 22 -10.01 0.16 18.21
CA GLU A 22 -9.28 -0.28 17.03
C GLU A 22 -8.97 1.07 16.31
N GLU A 23 -7.74 1.59 16.39
CA GLU A 23 -7.36 2.84 15.71
C GLU A 23 -6.70 2.50 14.37
N SER A 24 -7.48 1.94 13.43
CA SER A 24 -6.99 1.58 12.09
C SER A 24 -7.87 2.16 10.97
N LYS A 25 -9.18 2.30 11.20
CA LYS A 25 -10.15 2.74 10.16
C LYS A 25 -9.93 4.14 9.57
N THR A 26 -9.13 5.00 10.20
CA THR A 26 -9.02 6.41 9.77
C THR A 26 -7.59 6.93 9.62
N VAL A 27 -6.56 6.13 9.90
CA VAL A 27 -5.17 6.61 9.78
C VAL A 27 -4.88 6.92 8.32
N THR A 28 -4.63 8.20 8.04
CA THR A 28 -4.13 8.64 6.75
C THR A 28 -2.61 8.59 6.82
N PRO A 29 -1.96 7.72 6.02
CA PRO A 29 -0.52 7.56 6.12
C PRO A 29 0.19 8.83 5.63
N ASP A 30 1.30 9.16 6.27
CA ASP A 30 2.23 10.13 5.70
C ASP A 30 3.04 9.45 4.59
N PHE A 31 2.66 9.71 3.34
CA PHE A 31 3.33 9.13 2.17
C PHE A 31 4.67 9.83 1.94
N ARG A 32 5.74 9.23 2.43
CA ARG A 32 7.12 9.72 2.34
C ARG A 32 7.81 9.22 1.08
N CYS A 33 9.12 9.46 0.97
CA CYS A 33 9.97 8.93 -0.11
C CYS A 33 9.72 7.43 -0.31
N ILE A 34 9.42 7.02 -1.55
CA ILE A 34 9.15 5.62 -1.88
C ILE A 34 10.36 4.72 -1.57
N ARG A 35 11.58 5.26 -1.67
CA ARG A 35 12.82 4.54 -1.42
C ARG A 35 13.15 4.33 0.07
N ASP A 36 12.37 4.92 0.97
CA ASP A 36 12.45 4.61 2.41
C ASP A 36 11.69 3.33 2.78
N MET A 37 10.87 2.79 1.85
CA MET A 37 10.09 1.56 1.99
C MET A 37 10.92 0.32 1.61
N VAL A 38 10.37 -0.89 1.80
CA VAL A 38 11.05 -2.14 1.43
C VAL A 38 10.84 -2.44 -0.06
N PRO A 39 11.91 -2.57 -0.87
CA PRO A 39 11.78 -2.91 -2.28
C PRO A 39 11.35 -4.38 -2.47
N ILE A 40 10.32 -4.61 -3.28
CA ILE A 40 9.87 -5.92 -3.73
C ILE A 40 9.94 -5.95 -5.26
N ARG A 41 10.99 -6.57 -5.79
CA ARG A 41 11.25 -6.68 -7.25
C ARG A 41 11.28 -5.33 -7.96
N HIS A 42 10.12 -4.79 -8.34
CA HIS A 42 9.94 -3.57 -9.12
C HIS A 42 8.97 -2.56 -8.49
N PHE A 43 8.44 -2.84 -7.29
CA PHE A 43 7.61 -1.95 -6.50
C PHE A 43 8.11 -1.91 -5.05
N TYR A 44 7.48 -1.11 -4.20
CA TYR A 44 7.86 -0.92 -2.80
C TYR A 44 6.69 -1.20 -1.87
N VAL A 45 6.99 -1.75 -0.69
CA VAL A 45 6.02 -2.04 0.36
C VAL A 45 6.40 -1.46 1.71
N ASP A 46 5.40 -1.02 2.45
CA ASP A 46 5.50 -0.63 3.86
C ASP A 46 4.29 -1.16 4.64
N ASN A 47 4.23 -0.93 5.95
CA ASN A 47 3.01 -1.12 6.72
C ASN A 47 2.84 0.00 7.76
N ILE A 48 1.68 0.65 7.73
CA ILE A 48 1.38 1.83 8.56
C ILE A 48 1.22 1.50 10.05
N ILE A 49 0.98 0.23 10.37
CA ILE A 49 0.87 -0.24 11.76
C ILE A 49 2.27 -0.29 12.39
N GLY A 50 3.27 -0.73 11.63
CA GLY A 50 4.67 -0.67 12.04
C GLY A 50 5.55 -1.83 11.57
N PRO A 51 6.78 -1.93 12.12
CA PRO A 51 7.81 -2.83 11.61
C PRO A 51 7.50 -4.33 11.73
N GLU A 52 6.65 -4.74 12.67
CA GLU A 52 6.27 -6.15 12.80
C GLU A 52 5.28 -6.56 11.69
N ASP A 53 4.26 -5.73 11.42
CA ASP A 53 3.30 -5.93 10.32
C ASP A 53 3.93 -5.71 8.94
N LEU A 54 5.00 -4.91 8.86
CA LEU A 54 5.83 -4.80 7.66
C LEU A 54 6.40 -6.16 7.26
N LYS A 55 6.84 -7.00 8.22
CA LYS A 55 7.35 -8.35 7.90
C LYS A 55 6.27 -9.22 7.29
N LEU A 56 5.02 -9.09 7.76
CA LEU A 56 3.87 -9.81 7.20
C LEU A 56 3.55 -9.31 5.78
N THR A 57 3.63 -8.01 5.55
CA THR A 57 3.45 -7.40 4.22
C THR A 57 4.51 -7.89 3.24
N VAL A 58 5.78 -7.90 3.65
CA VAL A 58 6.90 -8.42 2.83
C VAL A 58 6.75 -9.90 2.55
N LYS A 59 6.25 -10.69 3.51
CA LYS A 59 5.96 -12.12 3.32
C LYS A 59 4.87 -12.31 2.25
N ALA A 60 3.73 -11.62 2.38
CA ALA A 60 2.64 -11.69 1.42
C ALA A 60 3.11 -11.32 0.00
N ALA A 61 3.90 -10.24 -0.11
CA ALA A 61 4.45 -9.76 -1.38
C ALA A 61 5.46 -10.71 -2.04
N ASN A 62 6.02 -11.68 -1.32
CA ASN A 62 6.93 -12.67 -1.86
C ASN A 62 6.31 -14.07 -1.99
N ASN A 63 5.02 -14.23 -1.67
CA ASN A 63 4.36 -15.52 -1.74
C ASN A 63 4.06 -15.89 -3.20
N SER A 64 4.73 -16.93 -3.71
CA SER A 64 4.60 -17.38 -5.10
C SER A 64 3.23 -17.97 -5.44
N SER A 65 2.38 -18.24 -4.45
CA SER A 65 1.03 -18.76 -4.63
C SER A 65 -0.06 -17.72 -4.37
N GLY A 66 0.35 -16.47 -4.08
CA GLY A 66 -0.55 -15.42 -3.63
C GLY A 66 -0.87 -15.51 -2.13
N GLU A 67 -1.20 -14.38 -1.52
CA GLU A 67 -1.57 -14.25 -0.11
C GLU A 67 -2.42 -12.99 0.06
N ILE A 68 -3.35 -13.02 1.02
CA ILE A 68 -4.07 -11.81 1.43
C ILE A 68 -3.08 -10.91 2.20
N TYR A 69 -2.99 -9.65 1.80
CA TYR A 69 -2.13 -8.69 2.47
C TYR A 69 -2.71 -8.32 3.84
N PRO A 70 -1.87 -8.20 4.88
CA PRO A 70 -2.34 -7.79 6.20
C PRO A 70 -2.84 -6.34 6.18
N VAL A 71 -3.69 -6.01 7.16
CA VAL A 71 -4.13 -4.63 7.39
C VAL A 71 -2.91 -3.70 7.50
N GLY A 72 -3.05 -2.51 6.94
CA GLY A 72 -2.02 -1.48 6.99
C GLY A 72 -0.94 -1.61 5.92
N SER A 73 -0.92 -2.69 5.12
CA SER A 73 0.00 -2.81 3.98
C SER A 73 -0.13 -1.61 3.05
N VAL A 74 1.01 -1.05 2.67
CA VAL A 74 1.14 0.04 1.69
C VAL A 74 1.90 -0.51 0.49
N ILE A 75 1.41 -0.27 -0.72
CA ILE A 75 2.07 -0.66 -1.97
C ILE A 75 2.19 0.57 -2.87
N GLN A 76 3.41 0.83 -3.37
CA GLN A 76 3.67 1.85 -4.38
C GLN A 76 4.51 1.28 -5.52
N LEU A 77 4.04 1.46 -6.76
CA LEU A 77 4.83 1.22 -7.98
C LEU A 77 5.51 2.51 -8.46
N VAL A 78 4.78 3.63 -8.44
CA VAL A 78 5.27 4.96 -8.82
C VAL A 78 5.02 5.96 -7.69
N PRO A 79 5.78 7.06 -7.58
CA PRO A 79 5.66 8.00 -6.46
C PRO A 79 4.25 8.59 -6.27
N THR A 80 3.52 8.77 -7.38
CA THR A 80 2.25 9.49 -7.44
C THR A 80 1.02 8.63 -7.14
N GLU A 81 1.17 7.31 -7.00
CA GLU A 81 0.06 6.40 -6.78
C GLU A 81 0.38 5.47 -5.60
N VAL A 82 -0.61 5.20 -4.75
CA VAL A 82 -0.45 4.27 -3.62
C VAL A 82 -1.76 3.54 -3.35
N MET A 83 -1.66 2.30 -2.90
CA MET A 83 -2.77 1.54 -2.35
C MET A 83 -2.48 1.10 -0.91
N VAL A 84 -3.50 1.16 -0.06
CA VAL A 84 -3.40 0.84 1.36
C VAL A 84 -4.46 -0.19 1.73
N LYS A 85 -4.06 -1.29 2.36
CA LYS A 85 -4.97 -2.32 2.88
C LYS A 85 -5.62 -1.82 4.16
N ARG A 86 -6.95 -1.76 4.19
CA ARG A 86 -7.75 -1.31 5.33
C ARG A 86 -8.28 -2.49 6.15
N ASP A 87 -8.93 -2.17 7.26
CA ASP A 87 -9.58 -3.17 8.11
C ASP A 87 -10.63 -3.96 7.32
N GLU A 88 -10.88 -5.19 7.76
CA GLU A 88 -11.86 -6.06 7.14
C GLU A 88 -13.24 -5.39 7.02
N GLY A 89 -13.80 -5.42 5.81
CA GLY A 89 -15.12 -4.87 5.51
C GLY A 89 -15.16 -3.36 5.28
N PHE A 90 -14.01 -2.69 5.22
CA PHE A 90 -13.90 -1.27 4.86
C PHE A 90 -14.39 -1.01 3.42
N SER A 91 -14.09 -1.92 2.49
CA SER A 91 -14.60 -1.91 1.12
C SER A 91 -14.63 -3.32 0.55
N PRO A 92 -15.79 -4.02 0.62
CA PRO A 92 -15.91 -5.38 0.09
C PRO A 92 -15.60 -5.48 -1.41
N VAL A 93 -15.85 -4.42 -2.18
CA VAL A 93 -15.64 -4.40 -3.64
C VAL A 93 -14.17 -4.36 -4.03
N THR A 94 -13.29 -3.84 -3.17
CA THR A 94 -11.84 -3.74 -3.42
C THR A 94 -11.02 -4.70 -2.55
N ASN A 95 -11.69 -5.65 -1.88
CA ASN A 95 -11.09 -6.45 -0.80
C ASN A 95 -10.31 -5.56 0.19
N ASP A 96 -10.95 -4.48 0.62
CA ASP A 96 -10.44 -3.50 1.59
C ASP A 96 -9.20 -2.69 1.13
N TRP A 97 -8.84 -2.74 -0.14
CA TRP A 97 -7.85 -1.82 -0.70
C TRP A 97 -8.46 -0.44 -0.93
N GLU A 98 -7.79 0.58 -0.40
CA GLU A 98 -8.05 1.98 -0.74
C GLU A 98 -6.94 2.52 -1.64
N PHE A 99 -7.32 3.20 -2.72
CA PHE A 99 -6.41 3.78 -3.70
C PHE A 99 -6.26 5.28 -3.49
N PHE A 100 -5.10 5.82 -3.85
CA PHE A 100 -4.77 7.23 -3.72
C PHE A 100 -3.99 7.71 -4.95
N GLU A 101 -4.36 8.89 -5.45
CA GLU A 101 -3.53 9.70 -6.33
C GLU A 101 -2.89 10.80 -5.50
N LEU A 102 -1.59 10.98 -5.66
CA LEU A 102 -0.76 11.92 -4.95
C LEU A 102 -0.18 12.97 -5.89
N ASP A 103 -0.08 14.19 -5.39
CA ASP A 103 0.84 15.21 -5.85
C ASP A 103 2.08 15.16 -4.95
N VAL A 104 3.26 15.00 -5.54
CA VAL A 104 4.52 14.79 -4.81
C VAL A 104 5.48 15.93 -5.10
N SER A 105 6.16 16.38 -4.05
CA SER A 105 7.12 17.48 -4.11
C SER A 105 8.24 17.25 -3.11
N PRO A 106 9.33 18.04 -3.15
CA PRO A 106 10.34 17.99 -2.11
C PRO A 106 9.81 18.27 -0.70
N GLN A 107 8.64 18.90 -0.57
CA GLN A 107 8.01 19.19 0.72
C GLN A 107 7.17 18.03 1.26
N GLY A 108 6.95 16.97 0.47
CA GLY A 108 6.14 15.82 0.83
C GLY A 108 5.02 15.53 -0.17
N SER A 109 3.98 14.86 0.30
CA SER A 109 2.85 14.43 -0.52
C SER A 109 1.57 15.18 -0.18
N LYS A 110 0.76 15.45 -1.20
CA LYS A 110 -0.63 15.89 -1.06
C LYS A 110 -1.54 14.88 -1.74
N ILE A 111 -2.56 14.41 -1.03
CA ILE A 111 -3.58 13.53 -1.61
C ILE A 111 -4.46 14.38 -2.55
N LEU A 112 -4.45 14.06 -3.84
CA LEU A 112 -5.33 14.68 -4.82
C LEU A 112 -6.71 14.03 -4.81
N THR A 113 -6.73 12.69 -4.75
CA THR A 113 -7.95 11.91 -4.57
C THR A 113 -7.63 10.60 -3.86
N ARG A 114 -8.61 10.05 -3.16
CA ARG A 114 -8.55 8.73 -2.52
C ARG A 114 -9.91 8.08 -2.48
N GLY A 115 -9.94 6.76 -2.36
CA GLY A 115 -11.18 5.99 -2.27
C GLY A 115 -11.05 4.62 -2.90
N PHE A 116 -12.12 4.18 -3.57
CA PHE A 116 -12.26 2.80 -4.02
C PHE A 116 -12.44 2.74 -5.54
N VAL A 117 -13.65 2.48 -6.02
CA VAL A 117 -13.95 2.21 -7.43
C VAL A 117 -13.78 3.44 -8.35
N ASP A 118 -13.85 4.65 -7.81
CA ASP A 118 -13.89 5.89 -8.60
C ASP A 118 -12.54 6.63 -8.68
N VAL A 119 -11.49 6.11 -8.05
CA VAL A 119 -10.18 6.76 -8.04
C VAL A 119 -9.55 6.67 -9.42
N LYS A 120 -9.19 7.83 -9.98
CA LYS A 120 -8.50 7.95 -11.26
C LYS A 120 -7.19 8.68 -11.06
N ASN A 121 -6.16 8.24 -11.76
CA ASN A 121 -4.91 8.97 -11.83
C ASN A 121 -5.05 10.21 -12.72
N ARG A 122 -4.04 11.08 -12.69
CA ARG A 122 -4.03 12.33 -13.47
C ARG A 122 -4.14 12.15 -14.99
N PHE A 123 -3.94 10.93 -15.50
CA PHE A 123 -4.07 10.58 -16.93
C PHE A 123 -5.42 9.94 -17.27
N GLY A 124 -6.33 9.86 -16.31
CA GLY A 124 -7.69 9.32 -16.50
C GLY A 124 -7.78 7.79 -16.39
N GLY A 125 -6.68 7.09 -16.11
CA GLY A 125 -6.67 5.67 -15.78
C GLY A 125 -7.32 5.43 -14.42
N ASN A 126 -8.11 4.37 -14.27
CA ASN A 126 -8.82 4.06 -13.02
C ASN A 126 -8.10 2.93 -12.26
N CYS A 127 -7.79 3.18 -10.99
CA CYS A 127 -7.02 2.25 -10.17
C CYS A 127 -7.76 0.91 -10.03
N PHE A 128 -9.01 0.95 -9.59
CA PHE A 128 -9.81 -0.26 -9.38
C PHE A 128 -9.98 -1.10 -10.65
N ALA A 129 -10.27 -0.48 -11.80
CA ALA A 129 -10.45 -1.18 -13.07
C ALA A 129 -9.19 -1.91 -13.55
N CYS A 130 -8.00 -1.46 -13.14
CA CYS A 130 -6.76 -2.18 -13.36
C CYS A 130 -6.60 -3.33 -12.36
N HIS A 131 -6.75 -3.03 -11.06
CA HIS A 131 -6.47 -3.96 -9.97
C HIS A 131 -7.49 -5.12 -9.84
N VAL A 132 -8.75 -4.91 -10.21
CA VAL A 132 -9.82 -5.92 -10.16
C VAL A 132 -9.59 -7.10 -11.13
N LYS A 133 -8.69 -6.94 -12.09
CA LYS A 133 -8.35 -8.00 -13.07
C LYS A 133 -7.38 -9.03 -12.53
N ALA A 134 -6.75 -8.76 -11.37
CA ALA A 134 -5.87 -9.73 -10.73
C ALA A 134 -6.65 -11.01 -10.42
N GLU A 135 -6.04 -12.17 -10.67
CA GLU A 135 -6.62 -13.43 -10.19
C GLU A 135 -6.78 -13.37 -8.67
N SER A 136 -7.82 -14.02 -8.15
CA SER A 136 -8.25 -13.84 -6.76
C SER A 136 -7.17 -14.14 -5.72
N GLN A 137 -6.21 -15.02 -6.00
CA GLN A 137 -5.13 -15.33 -5.07
C GLN A 137 -4.16 -14.15 -4.86
N TRP A 138 -4.11 -13.19 -5.78
CA TRP A 138 -3.16 -12.07 -5.75
C TRP A 138 -3.68 -10.84 -5.00
N ASP A 139 -4.88 -10.92 -4.42
CA ASP A 139 -5.43 -9.88 -3.57
C ASP A 139 -5.37 -8.48 -4.20
N PHE A 140 -5.89 -8.34 -5.42
CA PHE A 140 -5.85 -7.10 -6.20
C PHE A 140 -4.45 -6.59 -6.56
N VAL A 141 -3.36 -7.25 -6.17
CA VAL A 141 -2.00 -6.83 -6.54
C VAL A 141 -1.67 -7.31 -7.95
N CYS A 142 -1.61 -6.38 -8.88
CA CYS A 142 -1.29 -6.65 -10.28
C CYS A 142 0.22 -6.63 -10.53
N GLU A 143 0.79 -7.81 -10.76
CA GLU A 143 2.14 -7.97 -11.32
C GLU A 143 2.10 -8.82 -12.60
N THR A 144 3.26 -8.92 -13.26
CA THR A 144 3.45 -9.82 -14.41
C THR A 144 3.03 -11.25 -14.07
N GLY A 145 2.05 -11.78 -14.81
CA GLY A 145 1.54 -13.13 -14.62
C GLY A 145 0.42 -13.26 -13.59
N HIS A 146 -0.07 -12.15 -13.00
CA HIS A 146 -1.19 -12.16 -12.06
C HIS A 146 -2.58 -12.05 -12.74
N GLY A 147 -2.65 -12.18 -14.07
CA GLY A 147 -3.90 -12.10 -14.85
C GLY A 147 -4.35 -10.69 -15.24
N CYS A 148 -3.67 -9.65 -14.77
CA CYS A 148 -3.95 -8.26 -15.15
C CYS A 148 -3.43 -7.91 -16.55
N ASP A 149 -3.97 -6.85 -17.14
CA ASP A 149 -3.43 -6.29 -18.38
C ASP A 149 -2.01 -5.74 -18.15
N PRO A 150 -1.10 -5.85 -19.13
CA PRO A 150 0.22 -5.24 -19.03
C PRO A 150 0.13 -3.73 -18.84
N LEU A 151 0.92 -3.20 -17.90
CA LEU A 151 1.08 -1.76 -17.75
C LEU A 151 1.85 -1.18 -18.94
N PRO A 152 1.53 0.05 -19.40
CA PRO A 152 2.32 0.75 -20.41
C PRO A 152 3.63 1.32 -19.82
N LEU A 153 4.16 0.71 -18.75
CA LEU A 153 5.39 1.09 -18.05
C LEU A 153 6.34 -0.10 -18.07
N THR A 154 7.56 0.12 -18.56
CA THR A 154 8.61 -0.90 -18.47
C THR A 154 9.26 -0.87 -17.08
N HIS A 155 9.92 -1.96 -16.67
CA HIS A 155 10.69 -1.98 -15.42
C HIS A 155 11.81 -0.94 -15.35
N VAL A 156 12.34 -0.50 -16.50
CA VAL A 156 13.35 0.57 -16.55
C VAL A 156 12.69 1.92 -16.30
N MET A 157 11.50 2.17 -16.87
CA MET A 157 10.71 3.37 -16.60
C MET A 157 10.33 3.46 -15.13
N THR A 158 9.82 2.38 -14.54
CA THR A 158 9.42 2.38 -13.12
C THR A 158 10.63 2.63 -12.21
N ARG A 159 11.77 2.01 -12.49
CA ARG A 159 13.01 2.24 -11.74
C ARG A 159 13.48 3.70 -11.84
N ALA A 160 13.44 4.28 -13.05
CA ALA A 160 13.82 5.67 -13.26
C ALA A 160 12.92 6.62 -12.45
N VAL A 161 11.60 6.48 -12.53
CA VAL A 161 10.67 7.37 -11.78
C VAL A 161 10.76 7.15 -10.26
N GLN A 162 11.03 5.93 -9.79
CA GLN A 162 11.27 5.65 -8.36
C GLN A 162 12.52 6.35 -7.83
N LYS A 163 13.61 6.38 -8.62
CA LYS A 163 14.85 7.11 -8.27
C LYS A 163 14.61 8.61 -8.22
N MET A 164 13.78 9.12 -9.12
CA MET A 164 13.47 10.54 -9.25
C MET A 164 12.39 11.06 -8.30
N ASP A 165 11.84 10.22 -7.40
CA ASP A 165 10.87 10.67 -6.40
C ASP A 165 11.39 11.92 -5.66
N PRO A 166 10.73 13.08 -5.82
CA PRO A 166 11.23 14.36 -5.32
C PRO A 166 11.23 14.45 -3.80
N ARG A 167 10.51 13.55 -3.12
CA ARG A 167 10.46 13.46 -1.65
C ARG A 167 11.74 12.86 -1.08
N CYS A 168 12.52 12.16 -1.90
CA CYS A 168 13.72 11.46 -1.45
C CYS A 168 14.92 12.42 -1.33
N SER A 169 15.47 12.51 -0.12
CA SER A 169 16.58 13.42 0.21
C SER A 169 17.88 13.17 -0.57
N LYS A 170 18.08 11.95 -1.09
CA LYS A 170 19.26 11.57 -1.86
C LYS A 170 18.88 11.32 -3.31
N THR A 171 19.30 12.21 -4.20
CA THR A 171 19.22 11.94 -5.64
C THR A 171 20.10 10.73 -5.97
N GLU A 172 19.52 9.75 -6.64
CA GLU A 172 20.28 8.67 -7.25
C GLU A 172 20.56 9.03 -8.71
N GLU A 173 21.81 8.86 -9.13
CA GLU A 173 22.18 9.06 -10.53
C GLU A 173 21.45 8.04 -11.42
N LEU A 174 20.85 8.54 -12.49
CA LEU A 174 20.28 7.70 -13.53
C LEU A 174 21.38 7.22 -14.46
N THR A 175 21.31 5.95 -14.83
CA THR A 175 22.05 5.45 -15.99
C THR A 175 21.56 6.11 -17.28
N THR A 176 22.32 5.98 -18.37
CA THR A 176 21.89 6.45 -19.69
C THR A 176 20.56 5.81 -20.11
N GLU A 177 20.39 4.50 -19.86
CA GLU A 177 19.17 3.77 -20.19
C GLU A 177 17.95 4.29 -19.39
N GLU A 178 18.12 4.50 -18.08
CA GLU A 178 17.07 5.05 -17.22
C GLU A 178 16.71 6.48 -17.60
N SER A 179 17.69 7.30 -18.00
CA SER A 179 17.46 8.67 -18.45
C SER A 179 16.60 8.71 -19.72
N ILE A 180 16.92 7.86 -20.69
CA ILE A 180 16.13 7.70 -21.93
C ILE A 180 14.72 7.19 -21.61
N ALA A 181 14.61 6.21 -20.71
CA ALA A 181 13.32 5.66 -20.30
C ALA A 181 12.44 6.71 -19.60
N LEU A 182 13.03 7.56 -18.77
CA LEU A 182 12.32 8.66 -18.11
C LEU A 182 11.81 9.69 -19.11
N GLU A 183 12.62 10.05 -20.11
CA GLU A 183 12.20 10.94 -21.20
C GLU A 183 11.04 10.34 -22.01
N ALA A 184 11.13 9.05 -22.36
CA ALA A 184 10.07 8.33 -23.05
C ALA A 184 8.78 8.29 -22.22
N LEU A 185 8.89 8.07 -20.90
CA LEU A 185 7.75 8.12 -19.98
C LEU A 185 7.12 9.52 -19.95
N ASN A 186 7.92 10.57 -19.81
CA ASN A 186 7.43 11.95 -19.83
C ASN A 186 6.65 12.25 -21.11
N ASN A 187 7.14 11.79 -22.26
CA ASN A 187 6.45 11.95 -23.54
C ASN A 187 5.13 11.16 -23.60
N LEU A 188 5.11 9.91 -23.11
CA LEU A 188 3.90 9.08 -23.02
C LEU A 188 2.83 9.74 -22.15
N MET A 189 3.26 10.44 -21.10
CA MET A 189 2.41 11.12 -20.13
C MET A 189 2.09 12.58 -20.51
N GLY A 190 2.39 13.01 -21.74
CA GLY A 190 1.99 14.32 -22.27
C GLY A 190 3.00 15.46 -22.10
N GLY A 191 4.28 15.15 -21.85
CA GLY A 191 5.43 16.06 -22.04
C GLY A 191 5.61 17.18 -21.01
N GLY A 192 4.83 17.21 -19.92
CA GLY A 192 4.83 18.31 -18.95
C GLY A 192 4.76 17.90 -17.48
N VAL A 193 5.05 16.64 -17.16
CA VAL A 193 4.96 16.13 -15.78
C VAL A 193 6.29 16.39 -15.09
N ASN A 194 6.31 17.26 -14.08
CA ASN A 194 7.31 17.16 -13.02
C ASN A 194 7.02 15.85 -12.28
N LEU A 195 7.71 14.78 -12.70
CA LEU A 195 7.80 13.54 -11.94
C LEU A 195 8.61 13.75 -10.67
#